data_AF-A0AAN8REA8-F1
#
_entry.id   AF-A0AAN8REA8-F1
#
_cell.length_a   1.000
_cell.length_b   1.000
_cell.length_c   1.000
_cell.angle_alpha   90.00
_cell.angle_beta   90.00
_cell.angle_gamma   90.00
#
_symmetry.space_group_name_H-M   'P 1'
#
loop_
_entity.id
_entity.type
_entity.pdbx_description
1 polymer ?
#
loop_
_entity_poly.entity_id
_entity_poly.type
_entity_poly.pdbx_seq_one_letter_code
_entity_poly.pdbx_strand_id
1 'polypeptide(L)'
;MVPSRVSYPNSFGGRMTLSFHLLIVLVFPPLTAAKHNTTAGGCAIIRPPRDGGIRYRGLTQEQIRSVQVLPVDYEIEYICRGNRVIVGPNVRKCLPNGTWTDLTQRSKCLLQCLRVWTSLENGRVSEWPLGPPVEGTVLQYSCLPGFILVGRNSTHCNKLGQWDWPKPVCHYDRHYTDFHKVSDSMMGK
;
A
#
# COMPACT_ATOMS: atom_id res chain seq x y z
N MET A 1 47.08 -17.80 -26.65
CA MET A 1 46.01 -16.80 -26.43
C MET A 1 45.95 -15.93 -27.68
N VAL A 2 45.01 -16.27 -28.56
CA VAL A 2 44.83 -15.72 -29.91
C VAL A 2 43.72 -14.64 -29.86
N PRO A 3 43.71 -13.64 -30.77
CA PRO A 3 42.97 -12.39 -30.64
C PRO A 3 41.58 -12.39 -31.31
N SER A 4 40.95 -11.22 -31.25
CA SER A 4 39.57 -10.87 -31.61
C SER A 4 39.28 -10.67 -33.11
N ARG A 5 37.97 -10.49 -33.41
CA ARG A 5 37.29 -9.87 -34.60
C ARG A 5 36.97 -10.82 -35.76
N VAL A 6 35.70 -11.10 -36.10
CA VAL A 6 34.60 -10.29 -36.73
C VAL A 6 34.51 -10.52 -38.26
N SER A 7 33.27 -10.78 -38.72
CA SER A 7 32.70 -10.63 -40.08
C SER A 7 32.62 -11.80 -41.09
N TYR A 8 31.35 -12.12 -41.42
CA TYR A 8 30.68 -12.73 -42.60
C TYR A 8 31.20 -12.31 -44.01
N PRO A 9 30.61 -12.71 -45.19
CA PRO A 9 29.56 -13.72 -45.55
C PRO A 9 29.87 -14.55 -46.84
N ASN A 10 28.82 -15.21 -47.39
CA ASN A 10 28.59 -15.67 -48.78
C ASN A 10 29.04 -17.12 -49.08
N SER A 11 28.34 -17.95 -49.85
CA SER A 11 27.28 -17.73 -50.83
C SER A 11 26.60 -19.06 -51.18
N PHE A 12 25.29 -18.97 -51.45
CA PHE A 12 24.53 -19.58 -52.55
C PHE A 12 24.74 -21.03 -53.04
N GLY A 13 23.59 -21.69 -53.19
CA GLY A 13 23.26 -22.53 -54.34
C GLY A 13 23.69 -23.98 -54.17
N GLY A 14 22.81 -24.95 -53.96
CA GLY A 14 21.52 -25.13 -54.60
C GLY A 14 21.53 -26.48 -55.32
N ARG A 15 20.59 -27.37 -54.99
CA ARG A 15 19.71 -28.09 -55.92
C ARG A 15 18.97 -29.22 -55.21
N MET A 16 17.67 -29.19 -55.43
CA MET A 16 16.65 -30.14 -55.01
C MET A 16 16.85 -31.52 -55.65
N THR A 17 16.69 -32.58 -54.86
CA THR A 17 16.07 -33.84 -55.28
C THR A 17 15.22 -34.42 -54.14
N LEU A 18 13.91 -34.44 -54.36
CA LEU A 18 12.83 -35.17 -53.66
C LEU A 18 13.12 -36.69 -53.71
N SER A 19 12.67 -37.60 -52.85
CA SER A 19 11.71 -37.69 -51.74
C SER A 19 11.93 -39.07 -51.08
N PHE A 20 11.69 -39.21 -49.76
CA PHE A 20 11.01 -40.34 -49.09
C PHE A 20 11.27 -40.20 -47.58
N HIS A 21 10.61 -39.23 -46.95
CA HIS A 21 10.55 -39.15 -45.49
C HIS A 21 9.11 -39.33 -45.01
N LEU A 22 8.99 -40.30 -44.13
CA LEU A 22 7.82 -40.79 -43.42
C LEU A 22 7.08 -39.63 -42.72
N LEU A 23 5.89 -39.26 -43.21
CA LEU A 23 4.99 -38.34 -42.51
C LEU A 23 4.28 -39.10 -41.39
N ILE A 24 4.85 -39.09 -40.18
CA ILE A 24 4.10 -39.43 -38.97
C ILE A 24 3.22 -38.21 -38.64
N VAL A 25 1.98 -38.25 -39.10
CA VAL A 25 0.94 -37.30 -38.66
C VAL A 25 0.58 -37.68 -37.22
N LEU A 26 1.20 -37.01 -36.26
CA LEU A 26 0.80 -37.07 -34.86
C LEU A 26 -0.58 -36.41 -34.73
N VAL A 27 -1.63 -37.21 -34.83
CA VAL A 27 -2.98 -36.79 -34.45
C VAL A 27 -2.98 -36.66 -32.93
N PHE A 28 -2.69 -35.45 -32.44
CA PHE A 28 -2.93 -35.13 -31.04
C PHE A 28 -4.44 -35.13 -30.82
N PRO A 29 -5.00 -35.99 -29.93
CA PRO A 29 -6.38 -35.84 -29.54
C PRO A 29 -6.54 -34.43 -28.94
N PRO A 30 -7.65 -33.72 -29.23
CA PRO A 30 -7.88 -32.43 -28.61
C PRO A 30 -7.88 -32.65 -27.09
N LEU A 31 -7.02 -31.92 -26.38
CA LEU A 31 -7.08 -31.85 -24.92
C LEU A 31 -8.51 -31.40 -24.57
N THR A 32 -9.33 -32.35 -24.15
CA THR A 32 -10.50 -32.01 -23.36
C THR A 32 -9.94 -31.29 -22.15
N ALA A 33 -10.19 -29.98 -22.09
CA ALA A 33 -9.96 -29.22 -20.88
C ALA A 33 -10.62 -30.04 -19.77
N ALA A 34 -9.82 -30.48 -18.79
CA ALA A 34 -10.37 -31.00 -17.57
C ALA A 34 -11.33 -29.91 -17.08
N LYS A 35 -12.64 -30.16 -17.16
CA LYS A 35 -13.59 -29.44 -16.34
C LYS A 35 -13.11 -29.74 -14.94
N HIS A 36 -12.37 -28.80 -14.35
CA HIS A 36 -12.17 -28.78 -12.92
C HIS A 36 -13.60 -28.82 -12.36
N ASN A 37 -13.96 -29.99 -11.83
CA ASN A 37 -15.15 -30.14 -11.02
C ASN A 37 -15.09 -29.00 -10.01
N THR A 38 -16.05 -28.10 -10.06
CA THR A 38 -16.16 -26.98 -9.14
C THR A 38 -16.40 -27.53 -7.75
N THR A 39 -15.34 -28.00 -7.08
CA THR A 39 -15.31 -28.17 -5.63
C THR A 39 -15.64 -26.81 -5.08
N ALA A 40 -16.77 -26.70 -4.37
CA ALA A 40 -17.28 -25.46 -3.80
C ALA A 40 -16.13 -24.61 -3.24
N GLY A 41 -15.77 -23.57 -3.98
CA GLY A 41 -14.52 -22.85 -3.86
C GLY A 41 -14.55 -21.92 -2.66
N GLY A 42 -14.06 -22.39 -1.53
CA GLY A 42 -13.84 -21.56 -0.35
C GLY A 42 -12.44 -20.94 -0.35
N CYS A 43 -12.13 -20.21 0.73
CA CYS A 43 -10.88 -19.46 0.85
C CYS A 43 -9.93 -20.09 1.86
N ALA A 44 -8.64 -20.06 1.57
CA ALA A 44 -7.60 -20.53 2.49
C ALA A 44 -7.46 -19.63 3.73
N ILE A 45 -6.94 -20.19 4.83
CA ILE A 45 -6.61 -19.45 6.05
C ILE A 45 -5.53 -18.40 5.79
N ILE A 46 -5.77 -17.17 6.26
CA ILE A 46 -4.82 -16.05 6.18
C ILE A 46 -3.91 -16.05 7.41
N ARG A 47 -2.63 -15.74 7.22
CA ARG A 47 -1.70 -15.52 8.34
C ARG A 47 -1.97 -14.17 9.01
N PRO A 48 -1.94 -14.11 10.35
CA PRO A 48 -2.17 -12.85 11.06
C PRO A 48 -1.10 -11.80 10.73
N PRO A 49 -1.45 -10.50 10.79
CA PRO A 49 -0.49 -9.42 10.57
C PRO A 49 0.53 -9.37 11.71
N ARG A 50 1.67 -8.71 11.46
CA ARG A 50 2.61 -8.38 12.55
C ARG A 50 1.87 -7.53 13.60
N ASP A 51 2.18 -7.78 14.87
CA ASP A 51 1.58 -7.10 16.02
C ASP A 51 0.05 -7.19 16.11
N GLY A 52 -0.54 -8.20 15.47
CA GLY A 52 -1.98 -8.45 15.50
C GLY A 52 -2.34 -9.93 15.41
N GLY A 53 -3.62 -10.16 15.22
CA GLY A 53 -4.28 -11.44 15.08
C GLY A 53 -5.44 -11.35 14.08
N ILE A 54 -6.10 -12.48 13.87
CA ILE A 54 -7.33 -12.56 13.07
C ILE A 54 -8.37 -13.29 13.90
N ARG A 55 -9.56 -12.72 13.95
CA ARG A 55 -10.75 -13.34 14.54
C ARG A 55 -11.50 -14.11 13.48
N TYR A 56 -11.50 -15.43 13.63
CA TYR A 56 -12.32 -16.35 12.86
C TYR A 56 -13.63 -16.57 13.61
N ARG A 57 -14.73 -16.00 13.11
CA ARG A 57 -16.03 -16.07 13.80
C ARG A 57 -16.53 -17.50 13.87
N GLY A 58 -16.82 -17.99 15.08
CA GLY A 58 -17.39 -19.31 15.29
C GLY A 58 -16.42 -20.48 15.16
N LEU A 59 -15.10 -20.24 15.17
CA LEU A 59 -14.08 -21.29 15.20
C LEU A 59 -13.21 -21.19 16.45
N THR A 60 -12.88 -22.33 17.05
CA THR A 60 -11.88 -22.43 18.12
C THR A 60 -10.47 -22.47 17.55
N GLN A 61 -9.46 -22.30 18.41
CA GLN A 61 -8.06 -22.32 17.98
C GLN A 61 -7.64 -23.68 17.39
N GLU A 62 -8.22 -24.77 17.88
CA GLU A 62 -7.99 -26.14 17.42
C GLU A 62 -8.59 -26.32 16.02
N GLN A 63 -9.82 -25.84 15.82
CA GLN A 63 -10.49 -25.90 14.52
C GLN A 63 -9.76 -25.05 13.48
N ILE A 64 -9.21 -23.89 13.87
CA ILE A 64 -8.39 -23.04 12.98
C ILE A 64 -7.12 -23.76 12.52
N ARG A 65 -6.54 -24.64 13.35
CA ARG A 65 -5.35 -25.43 12.98
C ARG A 65 -5.65 -26.55 12.00
N SER A 66 -6.88 -27.08 12.02
CA SER A 66 -7.28 -28.20 11.15
C SER A 66 -8.01 -27.74 9.87
N VAL A 67 -8.68 -26.60 9.90
CA VAL A 67 -9.45 -26.10 8.75
C VAL A 67 -8.52 -25.61 7.65
N GLN A 68 -8.75 -26.10 6.43
CA GLN A 68 -7.95 -25.70 5.26
C GLN A 68 -8.69 -24.70 4.37
N VAL A 69 -10.03 -24.74 4.39
CA VAL A 69 -10.89 -23.96 3.50
C VAL A 69 -12.08 -23.42 4.31
N LEU A 70 -12.30 -22.11 4.20
CA LEU A 70 -13.44 -21.41 4.78
C LEU A 70 -14.53 -21.19 3.71
N PRO A 71 -15.82 -21.33 4.06
CA PRO A 71 -16.89 -21.24 3.08
C PRO A 71 -16.97 -19.85 2.44
N VAL A 72 -17.59 -19.78 1.26
CA VAL A 72 -17.96 -18.52 0.62
C VAL A 72 -18.80 -17.68 1.58
N ASP A 73 -18.63 -16.37 1.50
CA ASP A 73 -19.23 -15.37 2.38
C ASP A 73 -18.72 -15.36 3.83
N TYR A 74 -17.81 -16.27 4.21
CA TYR A 74 -17.18 -16.24 5.52
C TYR A 74 -16.39 -14.95 5.73
N GLU A 75 -16.51 -14.35 6.92
CA GLU A 75 -15.84 -13.10 7.29
C GLU A 75 -14.79 -13.32 8.36
N ILE A 76 -13.66 -12.66 8.18
CA ILE A 76 -12.62 -12.52 9.18
C ILE A 76 -12.42 -11.06 9.55
N GLU A 77 -12.01 -10.81 10.78
CA GLU A 77 -11.69 -9.46 11.26
C GLU A 77 -10.27 -9.43 11.81
N TYR A 78 -9.49 -8.42 11.41
CA TYR A 78 -8.16 -8.19 11.98
C TYR A 78 -8.28 -7.57 13.36
N ILE A 79 -7.41 -8.02 14.27
CA ILE A 79 -7.33 -7.46 15.64
C ILE A 79 -5.89 -7.04 15.89
N CYS A 80 -5.69 -5.83 16.37
CA CYS A 80 -4.36 -5.33 16.73
C CYS A 80 -4.08 -5.51 18.23
N ARG A 81 -2.80 -5.75 18.58
CA ARG A 81 -2.38 -5.87 19.98
C ARG A 81 -2.06 -4.49 20.57
N GLY A 82 -2.37 -4.31 21.86
CA GLY A 82 -2.08 -3.08 22.59
C GLY A 82 -2.90 -1.88 22.08
N ASN A 83 -2.30 -0.70 22.06
CA ASN A 83 -2.89 0.55 21.57
C ASN A 83 -2.67 0.79 20.06
N ARG A 84 -2.48 -0.28 19.28
CA ARG A 84 -2.31 -0.21 17.83
C ARG A 84 -3.66 -0.15 17.13
N VAL A 85 -3.68 0.48 15.97
CA VAL A 85 -4.86 0.59 15.11
C VAL A 85 -4.62 -0.09 13.77
N ILE A 86 -5.69 -0.61 13.18
CA ILE A 86 -5.64 -1.27 11.87
C ILE A 86 -5.66 -0.21 10.76
N VAL A 87 -4.66 -0.27 9.88
CA VAL A 87 -4.61 0.54 8.65
C VAL A 87 -4.76 -0.39 7.45
N GLY A 88 -5.72 -0.07 6.58
CA GLY A 88 -6.17 -0.93 5.48
C GLY A 88 -7.48 -1.66 5.82
N PRO A 89 -7.87 -2.66 5.01
CA PRO A 89 -9.11 -3.41 5.23
C PRO A 89 -9.14 -4.11 6.60
N ASN A 90 -10.13 -3.77 7.43
CA ASN A 90 -10.32 -4.39 8.75
C ASN A 90 -11.02 -5.75 8.68
N VAL A 91 -11.99 -5.87 7.77
CA VAL A 91 -12.76 -7.10 7.55
C VAL A 91 -12.48 -7.61 6.15
N ARG A 92 -12.35 -8.92 6.01
CA ARG A 92 -12.27 -9.58 4.69
C ARG A 92 -13.33 -10.65 4.59
N LYS A 93 -13.93 -10.74 3.40
CA LYS A 93 -14.96 -11.71 3.09
C LYS A 93 -14.47 -12.70 2.04
N CYS A 94 -14.78 -13.98 2.21
CA CYS A 94 -14.45 -15.00 1.23
C CYS A 94 -15.40 -14.91 0.03
N LEU A 95 -14.83 -14.84 -1.18
CA LEU A 95 -15.57 -14.72 -2.43
C LEU A 95 -15.75 -16.09 -3.11
N PRO A 96 -16.76 -16.24 -4.00
CA PRO A 96 -17.00 -17.49 -4.73
C PRO A 96 -15.84 -17.96 -5.62
N ASN A 97 -14.93 -17.05 -5.97
CA ASN A 97 -13.72 -17.35 -6.75
C ASN A 97 -12.57 -17.91 -5.88
N GLY A 98 -12.81 -18.19 -4.60
CA GLY A 98 -11.81 -18.72 -3.66
C GLY A 98 -10.81 -17.68 -3.14
N THR A 99 -11.08 -16.39 -3.35
CA THR A 99 -10.20 -15.29 -2.88
C THR A 99 -10.88 -14.43 -1.82
N TRP A 100 -10.08 -13.76 -0.99
CA TRP A 100 -10.60 -12.79 -0.03
C TRP A 100 -10.77 -11.41 -0.67
N THR A 101 -11.74 -10.62 -0.21
CA THR A 101 -11.84 -9.20 -0.59
C THR A 101 -10.56 -8.44 -0.26
N ASP A 102 -10.24 -7.42 -1.07
CA ASP A 102 -9.16 -6.45 -0.85
C ASP A 102 -7.75 -7.03 -0.69
N LEU A 103 -7.44 -8.17 -1.34
CA LEU A 103 -6.09 -8.79 -1.29
C LEU A 103 -4.96 -7.90 -1.80
N THR A 104 -5.27 -6.91 -2.63
CA THR A 104 -4.30 -5.93 -3.12
C THR A 104 -3.87 -4.93 -2.03
N GLN A 105 -4.72 -4.65 -1.04
CA GLN A 105 -4.42 -3.72 0.05
C GLN A 105 -3.89 -4.49 1.27
N ARG A 106 -2.72 -4.12 1.79
CA ARG A 106 -2.19 -4.74 3.01
C ARG A 106 -2.81 -4.13 4.26
N SER A 107 -3.28 -4.98 5.17
CA SER A 107 -3.72 -4.60 6.51
C SER A 107 -2.53 -4.64 7.48
N LYS A 108 -2.28 -3.54 8.22
CA LYS A 108 -1.17 -3.42 9.16
C LYS A 108 -1.65 -2.87 10.51
N CYS A 109 -1.07 -3.39 11.60
CA CYS A 109 -1.30 -2.87 12.94
C CYS A 109 -0.22 -1.86 13.32
N LEU A 110 -0.56 -0.58 13.29
CA LEU A 110 0.38 0.52 13.52
C LEU A 110 0.11 1.21 14.86
N LEU A 111 1.16 1.68 15.52
CA LEU A 111 1.02 2.45 16.75
C LEU A 111 0.41 3.82 16.44
N GLN A 112 -0.52 4.26 17.28
CA GLN A 112 -1.12 5.59 17.18
C GLN A 112 -0.25 6.63 17.90
N CYS A 113 -0.08 7.79 17.28
CA CYS A 113 0.52 8.94 17.93
C CYS A 113 -0.49 9.69 18.80
N LEU A 114 -0.29 9.64 20.13
CA LEU A 114 -1.27 10.09 21.14
C LEU A 114 -1.60 11.59 21.11
N ARG A 115 -0.74 12.44 20.53
CA ARG A 115 -0.99 13.88 20.43
C ARG A 115 -1.42 14.26 19.03
N VAL A 116 -2.68 14.61 18.85
CA VAL A 116 -3.20 14.99 17.52
C VAL A 116 -2.89 16.48 17.28
N TRP A 117 -1.85 16.75 16.49
CA TRP A 117 -1.47 18.13 16.12
C TRP A 117 -2.01 18.52 14.74
N THR A 118 -3.21 18.07 14.39
CA THR A 118 -3.87 18.32 13.10
C THR A 118 -4.48 19.72 12.99
N SER A 119 -4.35 20.55 14.03
CA SER A 119 -4.74 21.97 14.00
C SER A 119 -3.57 22.85 14.40
N LEU A 120 -3.46 24.03 13.79
CA LEU A 120 -2.44 25.04 14.10
C LEU A 120 -3.10 26.42 14.10
N GLU A 121 -3.00 27.13 15.21
CA GLU A 121 -3.52 28.49 15.33
C GLU A 121 -2.74 29.42 14.40
N ASN A 122 -3.46 30.31 13.70
CA ASN A 122 -2.90 31.20 12.68
C ASN A 122 -2.07 30.44 11.62
N GLY A 123 -2.45 29.20 11.34
CA GLY A 123 -1.77 28.35 10.39
C GLY A 123 -2.67 27.28 9.78
N ARG A 124 -2.04 26.38 9.05
CA ARG A 124 -2.63 25.22 8.39
C ARG A 124 -1.76 24.01 8.67
N VAL A 125 -2.40 22.85 8.68
CA VAL A 125 -1.73 21.56 8.81
C VAL A 125 -2.14 20.69 7.62
N SER A 126 -1.17 20.13 6.92
CA SER A 126 -1.39 19.05 5.96
C SER A 126 -0.91 17.74 6.57
N GLU A 127 -1.71 16.70 6.42
CA GLU A 127 -1.41 15.36 6.91
C GLU A 127 -1.21 14.40 5.74
N TRP A 128 -0.22 13.51 5.86
CA TRP A 128 0.01 12.45 4.87
C TRP A 128 0.57 11.18 5.51
N PRO A 129 0.00 9.99 5.21
CA PRO A 129 -1.29 9.79 4.53
C PRO A 129 -2.45 10.36 5.37
N LEU A 130 -3.58 10.62 4.70
CA LEU A 130 -4.82 11.04 5.37
C LEU A 130 -5.34 9.97 6.32
N GLY A 131 -5.94 10.38 7.43
CA GLY A 131 -6.56 9.50 8.41
C GLY A 131 -5.92 9.58 9.80
N PRO A 132 -6.14 8.58 10.67
CA PRO A 132 -5.62 8.60 12.04
C PRO A 132 -4.09 8.73 12.06
N PRO A 133 -3.52 9.56 12.96
CA PRO A 133 -2.07 9.73 13.04
C PRO A 133 -1.43 8.47 13.65
N VAL A 134 -0.73 7.73 12.81
CA VAL A 134 -0.09 6.45 13.14
C VAL A 134 1.36 6.45 12.71
N GLU A 135 2.11 5.41 13.07
CA GLU A 135 3.48 5.19 12.56
C GLU A 135 3.58 5.46 11.05
N GLY A 136 4.47 6.37 10.67
CA GLY A 136 4.69 6.79 9.28
C GLY A 136 3.88 8.02 8.84
N THR A 137 2.92 8.50 9.63
CA THR A 137 2.21 9.75 9.36
C THR A 137 3.17 10.93 9.48
N VAL A 138 3.07 11.84 8.52
CA VAL A 138 3.80 13.11 8.47
C VAL A 138 2.78 14.24 8.57
N LEU A 139 3.05 15.20 9.46
CA LEU A 139 2.34 16.48 9.52
C LEU A 139 3.26 17.57 9.02
N GLN A 140 2.73 18.44 8.16
CA GLN A 140 3.43 19.60 7.66
C GLN A 140 2.62 20.87 7.98
N TYR A 141 3.35 21.89 8.43
CA TYR A 141 2.81 23.10 9.01
C TYR A 141 3.17 24.31 8.16
N SER A 142 2.21 25.21 8.03
CA SER A 142 2.41 26.52 7.39
C SER A 142 1.61 27.57 8.15
N CYS A 143 2.17 28.77 8.35
CA CYS A 143 1.43 29.88 8.95
C CYS A 143 0.60 30.63 7.89
N LEU A 144 -0.46 31.30 8.34
CA LEU A 144 -1.25 32.21 7.54
C LEU A 144 -0.44 33.48 7.21
N PRO A 145 -0.82 34.25 6.18
CA PRO A 145 -0.20 35.54 5.89
C PRO A 145 -0.19 36.45 7.13
N GLY A 146 0.93 37.13 7.38
CA GLY A 146 1.13 37.95 8.57
C GLY A 146 1.60 37.19 9.80
N PHE A 147 1.94 35.90 9.67
CA PHE A 147 2.50 35.11 10.74
C PHE A 147 3.75 34.34 10.31
N ILE A 148 4.72 34.24 11.22
CA ILE A 148 5.98 33.51 11.03
C ILE A 148 5.93 32.21 11.85
N LEU A 149 6.38 31.11 11.23
CA LEU A 149 6.46 29.81 11.88
C LEU A 149 7.70 29.73 12.78
N VAL A 150 7.48 29.42 14.05
CA VAL A 150 8.52 29.18 15.06
C VAL A 150 8.50 27.71 15.45
N GLY A 151 9.60 27.02 15.17
CA GLY A 151 9.77 25.57 15.34
C GLY A 151 9.99 24.86 14.01
N ARG A 152 9.78 23.53 13.99
CA ARG A 152 9.92 22.73 12.76
C ARG A 152 8.63 22.76 11.96
N ASN A 153 8.75 22.99 10.65
CA ASN A 153 7.60 22.99 9.73
C ASN A 153 7.06 21.59 9.43
N SER A 154 7.67 20.53 9.96
CA SER A 154 7.21 19.17 9.79
C SER A 154 7.52 18.29 11.01
N THR A 155 6.65 17.34 11.27
CA THR A 155 6.87 16.29 12.28
C THR A 155 6.44 14.93 11.72
N HIS A 156 7.07 13.86 12.21
CA HIS A 156 6.83 12.50 11.77
C HIS A 156 6.50 11.62 12.97
N CYS A 157 5.49 10.75 12.81
CA CYS A 157 5.09 9.79 13.81
C CYS A 157 5.98 8.54 13.69
N ASN A 158 6.87 8.35 14.66
CA ASN A 158 7.83 7.26 14.64
C ASN A 158 7.22 5.92 15.08
N LYS A 159 8.05 4.86 15.05
CA LYS A 159 7.65 3.48 15.39
C LYS A 159 7.28 3.27 16.85
N LEU A 160 7.52 4.25 17.71
CA LEU A 160 7.14 4.22 19.12
C LEU A 160 5.79 4.92 19.37
N GLY A 161 5.11 5.39 18.31
CA GLY A 161 3.88 6.18 18.44
C GLY A 161 4.14 7.56 19.03
N GLN A 162 5.33 8.13 18.76
CA GLN A 162 5.71 9.45 19.21
C GLN A 162 6.06 10.34 18.02
N TRP A 163 5.74 11.63 18.14
CA TRP A 163 6.18 12.61 17.18
C TRP A 163 7.62 13.04 17.45
N ASP A 164 8.43 13.10 16.39
CA ASP A 164 9.85 13.41 16.52
C ASP A 164 10.13 14.88 16.91
N TRP A 165 9.21 15.80 16.60
CA TRP A 165 9.31 17.23 16.96
C TRP A 165 7.99 17.75 17.50
N PRO A 166 7.96 18.66 18.50
CA PRO A 166 6.73 19.25 19.01
C PRO A 166 5.99 20.09 17.95
N LYS A 167 4.70 20.32 18.20
CA LYS A 167 3.87 21.25 17.42
C LYS A 167 4.50 22.66 17.38
N PRO A 168 4.68 23.28 16.20
CA PRO A 168 5.20 24.65 16.09
C PRO A 168 4.14 25.69 16.48
N VAL A 169 4.55 26.96 16.54
CA VAL A 169 3.67 28.10 16.81
C VAL A 169 3.81 29.14 15.70
N CYS A 170 2.69 29.79 15.35
CA CYS A 170 2.67 30.92 14.42
C CYS A 170 2.60 32.24 15.19
N HIS A 171 3.66 33.04 15.12
CA HIS A 171 3.71 34.36 15.76
C HIS A 171 3.42 35.47 14.76
N TYR A 172 2.74 36.52 15.21
CA TYR A 172 2.47 37.69 14.38
C TYR A 172 3.77 38.31 13.87
N ASP A 173 3.83 38.54 12.56
CA ASP A 173 4.93 39.22 11.91
C ASP A 173 4.72 40.73 11.98
N ARG A 174 5.53 41.41 12.79
CA ARG A 174 5.47 42.88 12.93
C ARG A 174 5.79 43.61 11.64
N HIS A 175 6.62 43.02 10.78
CA HIS A 175 7.02 43.65 9.52
C HIS A 175 5.96 43.51 8.42
N TYR A 176 5.02 42.57 8.57
CA TYR A 176 3.96 42.34 7.59
C TYR A 176 3.08 43.57 7.37
N THR A 177 2.66 44.24 8.44
CA THR A 177 1.88 45.48 8.34
C THR A 177 2.65 46.64 7.73
N ASP A 178 3.96 46.70 7.95
CA ASP A 178 4.79 47.78 7.42
C ASP A 178 4.93 47.63 5.90
N PHE A 179 5.12 46.41 5.40
CA PHE A 179 5.09 46.13 3.97
C PHE A 179 3.74 46.40 3.32
N HIS A 180 2.64 45.98 3.96
CA HIS A 180 1.30 46.19 3.41
C HIS A 180 0.89 47.67 3.41
N LYS A 181 1.26 48.43 4.44
CA LYS A 181 1.06 49.90 4.44
C LYS A 181 1.88 50.58 3.35
N VAL A 182 3.12 50.16 3.12
CA VAL A 182 3.96 50.72 2.05
C VAL A 182 3.37 50.36 0.68
N SER A 183 2.92 49.12 0.46
CA SER A 183 2.28 48.75 -0.79
C SER A 183 0.98 49.51 -1.03
N ASP A 184 0.13 49.64 -0.01
CA ASP A 184 -1.14 50.37 -0.14
C ASP A 184 -0.90 51.88 -0.40
N SER A 185 0.13 52.46 0.23
CA SER A 185 0.56 53.85 -0.01
C SER A 185 1.12 54.07 -1.42
N MET A 186 1.82 53.08 -1.98
CA MET A 186 2.36 53.14 -3.36
C MET A 186 1.28 52.93 -4.42
N MET A 187 0.20 52.22 -4.10
CA MET A 187 -0.95 52.00 -4.99
C MET A 187 -2.03 53.11 -4.89
N GLY A 188 -1.84 54.13 -4.04
CA GLY A 188 -2.69 55.33 -4.00
C GLY A 188 -4.15 55.06 -3.59
N LYS A 189 -4.37 54.12 -2.65
CA LYS A 189 -5.66 53.96 -1.96
C LYS A 189 -5.71 54.81 -0.68
#